data_AF-A0A1B5Z9X7-F1
#
_entry.id   AF-A0A1B5Z9X7-F1
#
_cell.length_a   1.000
_cell.length_b   1.000
_cell.length_c   1.000
_cell.angle_alpha   90.00
_cell.angle_beta   90.00
_cell.angle_gamma   90.00
#
_symmetry.space_group_name_H-M   'P 1'
#
loop_
_entity.id
_entity.type
_entity.pdbx_description
1 polymer ?
#
loop_
_entity_poly.entity_id
_entity_poly.type
_entity_poly.pdbx_seq_one_letter_code
_entity_poly.pdbx_strand_id
1 'polypeptide(L)'
;SLRNYIERFNKVSVEVEATDKMKLYLLEEGLREGTKFQEAVGILEVETLDAFFELAQRYIKYEDKQKASEVRRPKNFEVGGPSSQREERRGDEKKREGGKVREAKPPKSQFTYHTPLNAPRDRI
;
A
#
# COMPACT_ATOMS: atom_id res chain seq x y z
N SER A 1 -7.09 -12.95 13.50
CA SER A 1 -6.16 -12.71 12.39
C SER A 1 -5.94 -14.01 11.64
N LEU A 2 -5.45 -13.95 10.41
CA LEU A 2 -5.12 -15.14 9.61
C LEU A 2 -4.13 -16.07 10.32
N ARG A 3 -3.09 -15.50 10.95
CA ARG A 3 -2.09 -16.27 11.72
C ARG A 3 -2.72 -17.14 12.80
N ASN A 4 -3.56 -16.56 13.67
CA ASN A 4 -4.20 -17.31 14.77
C ASN A 4 -5.14 -18.40 14.23
N TYR A 5 -5.82 -18.15 13.11
CA TYR A 5 -6.66 -19.17 12.48
C TYR A 5 -5.82 -20.38 12.02
N ILE A 6 -4.74 -20.14 11.27
CA ILE A 6 -3.85 -21.20 10.79
C ILE A 6 -3.21 -21.98 11.93
N GLU A 7 -2.76 -21.31 12.99
CA GLU A 7 -2.18 -21.96 14.17
C GLU A 7 -3.16 -22.93 14.84
N ARG A 8 -4.43 -22.52 15.01
CA ARG A 8 -5.46 -23.40 15.56
C ARG A 8 -5.79 -24.54 14.62
N PHE A 9 -5.88 -24.27 13.31
CA PHE A 9 -6.13 -25.30 12.31
C PHE A 9 -5.03 -26.35 12.32
N ASN A 10 -3.77 -25.95 12.31
CA ASN A 10 -2.62 -26.86 12.33
C ASN A 10 -2.56 -27.71 13.60
N LYS A 11 -2.98 -27.16 14.75
CA LYS A 11 -3.07 -27.94 15.98
C LYS A 11 -4.08 -29.09 15.87
N VAL A 12 -5.26 -28.80 15.33
CA VAL A 12 -6.34 -29.80 15.19
C VAL A 12 -6.06 -30.77 14.04
N SER A 13 -5.46 -30.30 12.94
CA SER A 13 -5.21 -31.13 11.76
C SER A 13 -4.10 -32.17 11.93
N VAL A 14 -3.30 -32.06 13.00
CA VAL A 14 -2.34 -33.09 13.43
C VAL A 14 -3.06 -34.24 14.15
N GLU A 15 -4.18 -33.97 14.82
CA GLU A 15 -4.93 -34.97 15.58
C GLU A 15 -5.88 -35.80 14.70
N VAL A 16 -6.24 -35.29 13.52
CA VAL A 16 -7.21 -35.89 12.60
C VAL A 16 -6.54 -36.31 11.29
N GLU A 17 -6.64 -37.59 10.94
CA GLU A 17 -6.22 -38.07 9.62
C GLU A 17 -7.21 -37.55 8.55
N ALA A 18 -6.78 -36.55 7.80
CA ALA A 18 -7.48 -35.99 6.66
C ALA A 18 -6.55 -35.89 5.46
N THR A 19 -7.10 -36.08 4.25
CA THR A 19 -6.36 -35.89 3.01
C THR A 19 -6.04 -34.41 2.80
N ASP A 20 -4.99 -34.11 2.04
CA ASP A 20 -4.56 -32.72 1.82
C ASP A 20 -5.63 -31.90 1.12
N LYS A 21 -6.40 -32.51 0.19
CA LYS A 21 -7.55 -31.86 -0.45
C LYS A 21 -8.65 -31.48 0.54
N MET A 22 -8.92 -32.35 1.51
CA MET A 22 -9.89 -32.06 2.56
C MET A 22 -9.39 -30.94 3.47
N LYS A 23 -8.12 -30.96 3.85
CA LYS A 23 -7.50 -29.90 4.65
C LYS A 23 -7.55 -28.56 3.94
N LEU A 24 -7.30 -28.55 2.63
CA LEU A 24 -7.35 -27.34 1.80
C LEU A 24 -8.77 -26.78 1.75
N TYR A 25 -9.77 -27.61 1.45
CA TYR A 25 -11.18 -27.22 1.48
C TYR A 25 -11.59 -26.60 2.83
N LEU A 26 -11.25 -27.27 3.95
CA LEU A 26 -11.54 -26.76 5.29
C LEU A 26 -10.81 -25.45 5.61
N LEU A 27 -9.59 -25.28 5.10
CA LEU A 27 -8.83 -24.05 5.25
C LEU A 27 -9.54 -22.88 4.56
N GLU A 28 -9.96 -23.08 3.31
CA GLU A 28 -10.66 -22.09 2.49
C GLU A 28 -12.01 -21.70 3.08
N GLU A 29 -12.85 -22.69 3.41
CA GLU A 29 -14.18 -22.48 4.00
C GLU A 29 -14.12 -21.81 5.38
N GLY A 30 -13.08 -22.09 6.18
CA GLY A 30 -12.94 -21.48 7.50
C GLY A 30 -12.36 -20.06 7.47
N LEU A 31 -12.04 -19.50 6.29
CA LEU A 31 -11.66 -18.09 6.17
C LEU A 31 -12.85 -17.18 6.44
N ARG A 32 -12.57 -16.02 7.03
CA ARG A 32 -13.60 -15.00 7.22
C ARG A 32 -13.96 -14.37 5.87
N GLU A 33 -15.25 -14.37 5.55
CA GLU A 33 -15.80 -13.71 4.37
C GLU A 33 -15.46 -12.21 4.32
N GLY A 34 -15.24 -11.71 3.09
CA GLY A 34 -14.95 -10.29 2.83
C GLY A 34 -13.55 -9.85 3.25
N THR A 35 -12.66 -10.80 3.55
CA THR A 35 -11.25 -10.48 3.79
C THR A 35 -10.47 -10.48 2.48
N LYS A 36 -9.53 -9.56 2.31
CA LYS A 36 -8.65 -9.50 1.13
C LYS A 36 -7.90 -10.81 0.87
N PHE A 37 -7.60 -11.55 1.94
CA PHE A 37 -6.98 -12.86 1.81
C PHE A 37 -7.93 -13.90 1.22
N GLN A 38 -9.19 -13.93 1.67
CA GLN A 38 -10.22 -14.82 1.11
C GLN A 38 -10.48 -14.50 -0.37
N GLU A 39 -10.54 -13.21 -0.74
CA GLU A 39 -10.62 -12.80 -2.15
C GLU A 39 -9.42 -13.28 -2.97
N ALA A 40 -8.20 -13.16 -2.42
CA ALA A 40 -6.98 -13.60 -3.11
C ALA A 40 -6.95 -15.11 -3.34
N VAL A 41 -7.41 -15.90 -2.36
CA VAL A 41 -7.54 -17.36 -2.49
C VAL A 41 -8.59 -17.73 -3.53
N GLY A 42 -9.71 -17.02 -3.58
CA GLY A 42 -10.75 -17.27 -4.60
C GLY A 42 -10.33 -16.91 -6.03
N ILE A 43 -9.34 -16.02 -6.20
CA ILE A 43 -8.77 -15.67 -7.50
C ILE A 43 -7.63 -16.61 -7.90
N LEU A 44 -6.75 -16.89 -6.95
CA LEU A 44 -5.60 -17.76 -7.15
C LEU A 44 -6.05 -19.19 -6.79
N GLU A 45 -6.62 -19.94 -7.73
CA GLU A 45 -7.02 -21.34 -7.51
C GLU A 45 -5.86 -22.13 -6.87
N VAL A 46 -5.93 -22.33 -5.56
CA VAL A 46 -4.86 -22.98 -4.81
C VAL A 46 -5.09 -24.47 -4.86
N GLU A 47 -4.16 -25.23 -5.45
CA GLU A 47 -4.31 -26.68 -5.58
C GLU A 47 -3.62 -27.48 -4.46
N THR A 48 -2.64 -26.86 -3.78
CA THR A 48 -1.80 -27.54 -2.77
C THR A 48 -1.75 -26.77 -1.46
N LEU A 49 -1.60 -27.50 -0.35
CA LEU A 49 -1.43 -26.90 0.97
C LEU A 49 -0.22 -25.96 1.03
N ASP A 50 0.88 -26.34 0.37
CA ASP A 50 2.09 -25.52 0.34
C ASP A 50 1.84 -24.16 -0.34
N ALA A 51 1.15 -24.16 -1.48
CA ALA A 51 0.78 -22.92 -2.18
C ALA A 51 -0.13 -22.04 -1.31
N PHE A 52 -1.06 -22.65 -0.56
CA PHE A 52 -1.92 -21.94 0.38
C PHE A 52 -1.09 -21.28 1.49
N PHE A 53 -0.20 -22.03 2.12
CA PHE A 53 0.61 -21.52 3.23
C PHE A 53 1.62 -20.46 2.78
N GLU A 54 2.20 -20.60 1.58
CA GLU A 54 3.04 -19.57 0.98
C GLU A 54 2.27 -18.25 0.77
N LEU A 55 1.05 -18.33 0.23
CA LEU A 55 0.19 -17.16 0.06
C LEU A 55 -0.16 -16.53 1.42
N ALA A 56 -0.53 -17.35 2.41
CA ALA A 56 -0.83 -16.90 3.76
C ALA A 56 0.35 -16.18 4.42
N GLN A 57 1.55 -16.74 4.31
CA GLN A 57 2.76 -16.12 4.84
C GLN A 57 3.06 -14.78 4.17
N ARG A 58 2.92 -14.67 2.84
CA ARG A 58 3.08 -13.41 2.11
C ARG A 58 2.07 -12.37 2.59
N TYR A 59 0.81 -12.76 2.75
CA TYR A 59 -0.25 -11.87 3.24
C TYR A 59 0.01 -11.39 4.66
N ILE A 60 0.39 -12.28 5.60
CA ILE A 60 0.74 -11.92 6.98
C ILE A 60 1.89 -10.91 6.99
N LYS A 61 2.95 -11.15 6.21
CA LYS A 61 4.08 -10.22 6.08
C LYS A 61 3.63 -8.85 5.55
N TYR A 62 2.72 -8.82 4.59
CA TYR A 62 2.14 -7.57 4.09
C TYR A 62 1.33 -6.84 5.17
N GLU A 63 0.44 -7.53 5.88
CA GLU A 63 -0.36 -6.92 6.96
C GLU A 63 0.53 -6.35 8.06
N ASP A 64 1.56 -7.08 8.49
CA ASP A 64 2.49 -6.64 9.52
C ASP A 64 3.26 -5.38 9.08
N LYS A 65 3.66 -5.32 7.81
CA LYS A 65 4.29 -4.12 7.22
C LYS A 65 3.34 -2.92 7.19
N GLN A 66 2.08 -3.13 6.81
CA GLN A 66 1.07 -2.06 6.80
C GLN A 66 0.84 -1.50 8.20
N LYS A 67 0.62 -2.36 9.20
CA LYS A 67 0.44 -1.97 10.60
C LYS A 67 1.64 -1.19 11.13
N ALA A 68 2.86 -1.66 10.88
CA ALA A 68 4.07 -0.95 11.29
C ALA A 68 4.22 0.42 10.62
N SER A 69 3.77 0.56 9.37
CA SER A 69 3.80 1.83 8.64
C SER A 69 2.75 2.83 9.15
N GLU A 70 1.57 2.35 9.53
CA GLU A 70 0.49 3.16 10.09
C GLU A 70 0.87 3.70 11.47
N VAL A 71 1.47 2.87 12.32
CA VAL A 71 1.99 3.29 13.64
C VAL A 71 3.08 4.37 13.52
N ARG A 72 3.89 4.31 12.46
CA ARG A 72 4.96 5.30 12.20
C ARG A 72 4.45 6.58 11.54
N ARG A 73 3.22 6.57 11.01
CA ARG A 73 2.66 7.74 10.34
C ARG A 73 2.25 8.75 11.43
N PRO A 74 2.84 9.96 11.47
CA PRO A 74 2.45 10.95 12.47
C PRO A 74 0.97 11.31 12.29
N LYS A 75 0.21 11.26 13.39
CA LYS A 75 -1.24 11.50 13.51
C LYS A 75 -1.71 12.95 13.18
N ASN A 76 -0.91 13.73 12.47
CA ASN A 76 -1.17 15.15 12.19
C ASN A 76 -1.66 15.40 10.75
N PHE A 77 -2.55 14.54 10.24
CA PHE A 77 -3.25 14.81 8.97
C PHE A 77 -4.75 14.76 9.23
N GLU A 78 -5.26 15.80 9.90
CA GLU A 78 -6.58 16.40 9.69
C GLU A 78 -6.90 17.39 10.83
N VAL A 79 -6.37 18.62 10.73
CA VAL A 79 -7.12 19.82 11.09
C VAL A 79 -6.68 20.95 10.14
N GLY A 80 -7.56 21.30 9.20
CA GLY A 80 -7.57 22.60 8.50
C GLY A 80 -6.64 22.76 7.29
N GLY A 81 -7.20 22.79 6.07
CA GLY A 81 -6.55 23.47 4.94
C GLY A 81 -6.71 25.00 5.02
N PRO A 82 -6.38 25.77 3.97
CA PRO A 82 -5.21 25.72 3.09
C PRO A 82 -4.19 26.82 3.51
N SER A 83 -3.11 26.98 2.73
CA SER A 83 -2.19 28.14 2.71
C SER A 83 -0.79 27.90 3.28
N SER A 84 0.14 27.82 2.33
CA SER A 84 1.46 28.45 2.36
C SER A 84 1.74 29.38 3.54
N GLN A 85 2.66 28.98 4.42
CA GLN A 85 3.69 29.85 5.01
C GLN A 85 4.66 28.97 5.81
N ARG A 86 5.66 28.44 5.12
CA ARG A 86 6.90 27.99 5.77
C ARG A 86 7.84 29.19 5.83
N GLU A 87 7.62 30.03 6.82
CA GLU A 87 8.61 30.94 7.43
C GLU A 87 8.33 30.79 8.94
N GLU A 88 9.25 30.34 9.78
CA GLU A 88 10.42 31.12 10.17
C GLU A 88 11.49 30.30 10.93
N ARG A 89 12.75 30.59 10.57
CA ARG A 89 13.88 30.93 11.45
C ARG A 89 14.46 29.86 12.39
N ARG A 90 15.62 29.32 11.98
CA ARG A 90 16.80 29.15 12.84
C ARG A 90 18.05 29.06 11.95
N GLY A 91 18.99 29.98 12.14
CA GLY A 91 20.26 30.01 11.39
C GLY A 91 20.96 31.35 11.52
N ASP A 92 21.61 31.54 12.67
CA ASP A 92 22.47 32.66 13.01
C ASP A 92 23.79 32.64 12.22
N GLU A 93 24.45 33.81 12.13
CA GLU A 93 25.85 34.06 11.69
C GLU A 93 26.25 33.91 10.20
N LYS A 94 26.33 35.04 9.48
CA LYS A 94 27.61 35.69 9.10
C LYS A 94 27.44 36.85 8.10
N LYS A 95 28.02 37.99 8.48
CA LYS A 95 28.26 39.19 7.68
C LYS A 95 28.99 38.86 6.37
N ARG A 96 28.47 39.29 5.21
CA ARG A 96 29.25 39.90 4.11
C ARG A 96 28.39 40.92 3.36
N GLU A 97 28.97 42.10 3.28
CA GLU A 97 28.56 43.29 2.54
C GLU A 97 28.55 43.01 1.02
N GLY A 98 27.56 43.55 0.30
CA GLY A 98 27.63 43.68 -1.16
C GLY A 98 26.41 43.18 -1.95
N GLY A 99 25.71 44.12 -2.59
CA GLY A 99 25.07 43.89 -3.89
C GLY A 99 23.61 43.40 -3.89
N LYS A 100 22.67 44.32 -4.15
CA LYS A 100 21.38 43.99 -4.74
C LYS A 100 21.61 43.42 -6.16
N VAL A 101 21.22 42.17 -6.41
CA VAL A 101 20.77 41.71 -7.74
C VAL A 101 19.65 40.70 -7.53
N ARG A 102 18.41 41.10 -7.83
CA ARG A 102 17.27 40.19 -7.99
C ARG A 102 17.22 39.79 -9.46
N GLU A 103 17.59 38.56 -9.81
CA GLU A 103 17.28 37.93 -11.10
C GLU A 103 17.37 36.40 -10.92
N ALA A 104 16.52 35.53 -11.46
CA ALA A 104 15.17 35.61 -12.01
C ALA A 104 14.58 34.19 -11.85
N LYS A 105 13.26 34.05 -11.63
CA LYS A 105 12.63 32.71 -11.68
C LYS A 105 12.80 32.14 -13.10
N PRO A 106 13.08 30.82 -13.26
CA PRO A 106 13.11 30.23 -14.58
C PRO A 106 11.75 30.43 -15.27
N PRO A 107 11.72 30.68 -16.60
CA PRO A 107 10.47 30.83 -17.32
C PRO A 107 9.63 29.55 -17.13
N LYS A 108 8.37 29.72 -16.74
CA LYS A 108 7.43 28.62 -16.63
C LYS A 108 7.28 28.01 -18.02
N SER A 109 7.73 26.77 -18.18
CA SER A 109 7.55 26.00 -19.42
C SER A 109 6.07 26.00 -19.81
N GLN A 110 5.75 26.61 -20.95
CA GLN A 110 4.42 26.64 -21.55
C GLN A 110 4.20 25.44 -22.49
N PHE A 111 4.70 24.26 -22.14
CA PHE A 111 4.34 23.06 -22.91
C PHE A 111 2.93 22.62 -22.54
N THR A 112 1.94 23.38 -22.99
CA THR A 112 0.52 23.00 -22.99
C THR A 112 0.16 22.54 -24.38
N TYR A 113 0.65 21.38 -24.79
CA TYR A 113 0.12 20.66 -25.95
C TYR A 113 -0.31 19.27 -25.52
N HIS A 114 -1.57 19.16 -25.13
CA HIS A 114 -2.29 17.90 -25.15
C HIS A 114 -3.34 18.00 -26.25
N THR A 115 -3.21 17.17 -27.28
CA THR A 115 -4.28 16.95 -28.25
C THR A 115 -5.33 16.08 -27.58
N PRO A 116 -6.55 16.58 -27.29
CA PRO A 116 -7.60 15.72 -26.75
C PRO A 116 -7.98 14.67 -27.80
N LEU A 117 -8.02 13.40 -27.39
CA LEU A 117 -8.10 12.20 -28.23
C LEU A 117 -9.46 12.01 -28.96
N ASN A 118 -10.23 13.08 -29.14
CA ASN A 118 -11.62 13.01 -29.60
C ASN A 118 -11.95 13.96 -30.76
N ALA A 119 -10.95 14.34 -31.56
CA ALA A 119 -11.20 15.02 -32.83
C ALA A 119 -11.36 13.99 -33.97
N PRO A 120 -12.36 14.15 -34.86
CA PRO A 120 -12.58 13.24 -35.99
C PRO A 120 -11.44 13.33 -37.01
N ARG A 121 -11.12 12.19 -37.61
CA ARG A 121 -9.93 11.88 -38.44
C ARG A 121 -9.79 12.61 -39.78
N ASP A 122 -10.62 13.60 -40.09
CA ASP A 122 -10.73 14.11 -41.46
C ASP A 122 -9.84 15.32 -41.81
N ARG A 123 -8.84 15.67 -40.99
CA ARG A 123 -7.87 16.74 -41.33
C ARG A 123 -6.46 16.48 -40.78
N ILE A 124 -5.82 15.41 -41.24
CA ILE A 124 -4.34 15.34 -41.30
C ILE A 124 -3.94 15.46 -42.77
#